data_AF-I3SJ44-F1
#
_entry.id   AF-I3SJ44-F1
#
_cell.length_a   1.000
_cell.length_b   1.000
_cell.length_c   1.000
_cell.angle_alpha   90.00
_cell.angle_beta   90.00
_cell.angle_gamma   90.00
#
_symmetry.space_group_name_H-M   'P 1'
#
loop_
_entity.id
_entity.type
_entity.pdbx_description
1 polymer ?
#
loop_
_entity_poly.entity_id
_entity_poly.type
_entity_poly.pdbx_seq_one_letter_code
_entity_poly.pdbx_strand_id
1 'polypeptide(L)'
;MTKNTDERSSGGDHHKSQLKKKKNVSRLGGSGLSLAAFAKAKSRNNNYNPAIIKRQKEFHKNAKNVNKFKKMMKRENQPNDPALAQRLIENLNETEGDKEKDKGERRRKKDSAFSLEELYKKTNEEKEKERREREAALRIKKEETEKAEARRKAMREKMFKKTRKGQPVMKYRIEHLLETINAADKKS
;
A
#
# COMPACT_ATOMS: atom_id res chain seq x y z
N MET A 1 -63.24 8.02 61.34
CA MET A 1 -63.35 6.57 61.54
C MET A 1 -62.23 5.89 60.76
N THR A 2 -61.52 4.95 61.42
CA THR A 2 -60.57 3.90 60.92
C THR A 2 -59.35 4.35 60.07
N LYS A 3 -58.11 4.40 60.61
CA LYS A 3 -57.11 3.35 61.00
C LYS A 3 -56.37 2.67 59.82
N ASN A 4 -55.04 2.95 59.75
CA ASN A 4 -53.83 2.12 59.50
C ASN A 4 -53.80 1.21 58.24
N THR A 5 -52.68 1.08 57.50
CA THR A 5 -51.41 0.44 57.91
C THR A 5 -50.16 0.89 57.15
N ASP A 6 -49.04 0.83 57.87
CA ASP A 6 -47.64 0.89 57.45
C ASP A 6 -47.25 -0.10 56.34
N GLU A 7 -46.14 0.18 55.64
CA GLU A 7 -45.04 -0.76 55.35
C GLU A 7 -43.79 0.06 54.94
N ARG A 8 -42.73 -0.04 55.74
CA ARG A 8 -41.36 0.42 55.47
C ARG A 8 -40.62 -0.66 54.67
N SER A 9 -39.90 -0.30 53.60
CA SER A 9 -38.74 -1.05 53.09
C SER A 9 -37.99 -0.16 52.09
N SER A 10 -36.81 0.41 52.39
CA SER A 10 -35.49 -0.22 52.51
C SER A 10 -35.00 -0.88 51.20
N GLY A 11 -33.88 -0.36 50.67
CA GLY A 11 -33.05 -1.03 49.67
C GLY A 11 -33.27 -0.49 48.24
N GLY A 12 -32.26 -0.12 47.48
CA GLY A 12 -30.83 -0.29 47.65
C GLY A 12 -30.17 0.07 46.31
N ASP A 13 -29.08 0.82 46.40
CA ASP A 13 -28.21 1.21 45.29
C ASP A 13 -27.86 0.03 44.37
N HIS A 14 -28.50 -0.07 43.21
CA HIS A 14 -28.15 -1.07 42.19
C HIS A 14 -27.65 -0.49 40.86
N HIS A 15 -27.44 0.82 40.77
CA HIS A 15 -26.95 1.44 39.53
C HIS A 15 -25.43 1.55 39.38
N LYS A 16 -24.62 1.11 40.36
CA LYS A 16 -23.15 1.31 40.34
C LYS A 16 -22.28 0.09 40.00
N SER A 17 -22.87 -1.09 39.75
CA SER A 17 -22.07 -2.31 39.49
C SER A 17 -21.72 -2.56 38.01
N GLN A 18 -22.36 -1.86 37.07
CA GLN A 18 -22.13 -2.04 35.62
C GLN A 18 -20.85 -1.36 35.08
N LEU A 19 -20.26 -0.41 35.82
CA LEU A 19 -19.11 0.37 35.35
C LEU A 19 -17.74 -0.31 35.54
N LYS A 20 -17.65 -1.37 36.36
CA LYS A 20 -16.34 -1.98 36.70
C LYS A 20 -15.90 -3.13 35.78
N LYS A 21 -16.77 -3.65 34.89
CA LYS A 21 -16.43 -4.79 34.02
C LYS A 21 -15.88 -4.42 32.63
N LYS A 22 -15.77 -3.14 32.27
CA LYS A 22 -15.31 -2.71 30.93
C LYS A 22 -13.79 -2.60 30.76
N LYS A 23 -12.99 -2.78 31.82
CA LYS A 23 -11.53 -2.55 31.76
C LYS A 23 -10.73 -3.66 31.06
N ASN A 24 -11.33 -4.83 30.82
CA ASN A 24 -10.61 -6.00 30.31
C ASN A 24 -10.91 -6.34 28.85
N VAL A 25 -11.88 -5.67 28.20
CA VAL A 25 -12.28 -5.95 26.80
C VAL A 25 -11.27 -5.39 25.79
N SER A 26 -10.40 -4.46 26.22
CA SER A 26 -9.37 -3.86 25.36
C SER A 26 -8.13 -4.74 25.16
N ARG A 27 -7.96 -5.83 25.93
CA ARG A 27 -6.74 -6.66 25.89
C ARG A 27 -6.74 -7.73 24.79
N LEU A 28 -7.86 -7.91 24.07
CA LEU A 28 -8.01 -8.88 22.97
C LEU A 28 -8.27 -8.21 21.60
N GLY A 29 -7.93 -6.93 21.45
CA GLY A 29 -8.26 -6.18 20.24
C GLY A 29 -9.71 -5.70 20.31
N GLY A 30 -9.90 -4.50 20.88
CA GLY A 30 -11.22 -3.90 21.02
C GLY A 30 -11.98 -3.82 19.70
N SER A 31 -13.28 -4.15 19.76
CA SER A 31 -14.29 -4.02 18.71
C SER A 31 -13.75 -4.16 17.28
N GLY A 32 -13.75 -5.40 16.76
CA GLY A 32 -13.54 -5.64 15.34
C GLY A 32 -14.40 -4.72 14.46
N LEU A 33 -13.97 -4.56 13.20
CA LEU A 33 -14.68 -3.76 12.19
C LEU A 33 -16.18 -3.99 12.29
N SER A 34 -16.97 -2.92 12.41
CA SER A 34 -18.41 -3.02 12.47
C SER A 34 -18.93 -3.80 11.26
N LEU A 35 -20.05 -4.52 11.41
CA LEU A 35 -20.66 -5.27 10.31
C LEU A 35 -20.87 -4.37 9.07
N ALA A 36 -21.23 -3.10 9.29
CA ALA A 36 -21.33 -2.08 8.26
C ALA A 36 -19.98 -1.79 7.55
N ALA A 37 -18.88 -1.72 8.30
CA ALA A 37 -17.54 -1.55 7.74
C ALA A 37 -17.10 -2.79 6.93
N PHE A 38 -17.42 -4.00 7.41
CA PHE A 38 -17.14 -5.24 6.69
C PHE A 38 -17.94 -5.35 5.39
N ALA A 39 -19.23 -5.01 5.43
CA ALA A 39 -20.08 -4.95 4.23
C ALA A 39 -19.58 -3.91 3.22
N LYS A 40 -19.19 -2.72 3.71
CA LYS A 40 -18.65 -1.64 2.87
C LYS A 40 -17.28 -1.97 2.26
N ALA A 41 -16.48 -2.81 2.90
CA ALA A 41 -15.20 -3.27 2.35
C ALA A 41 -15.38 -4.12 1.07
N LYS A 42 -16.53 -4.80 0.91
CA LYS A 42 -16.84 -5.59 -0.30
C LYS A 42 -17.61 -4.78 -1.36
N SER A 43 -18.34 -3.73 -0.99
CA SER A 43 -19.02 -2.84 -1.95
C SER A 43 -18.00 -1.87 -2.56
N ARG A 44 -17.27 -2.32 -3.58
CA ARG A 44 -16.26 -1.50 -4.27
C ARG A 44 -16.90 -0.45 -5.18
N ASN A 45 -16.74 0.83 -4.83
CA ASN A 45 -16.47 1.84 -5.85
C ASN A 45 -14.97 1.79 -6.13
N ASN A 46 -14.62 1.41 -7.36
CA ASN A 46 -13.26 1.08 -7.80
C ASN A 46 -12.38 2.33 -8.01
N ASN A 47 -12.37 3.26 -7.05
CA ASN A 47 -11.58 4.50 -7.11
C ASN A 47 -10.29 4.35 -6.31
N TYR A 48 -9.52 3.30 -6.59
CA TYR A 48 -8.20 3.11 -6.01
C TYR A 48 -7.22 4.12 -6.61
N ASN A 49 -6.96 5.22 -5.90
CA ASN A 49 -5.92 6.18 -6.26
C ASN A 49 -4.71 6.03 -5.33
N PRO A 50 -3.58 5.46 -5.80
CA PRO A 50 -2.40 5.23 -4.97
C PRO A 50 -1.79 6.53 -4.44
N ALA A 51 -1.94 7.65 -5.16
CA ALA A 51 -1.39 8.94 -4.73
C ALA A 51 -2.11 9.49 -3.49
N ILE A 52 -3.44 9.34 -3.43
CA ILE A 52 -4.25 9.78 -2.29
C ILE A 52 -3.91 8.94 -1.05
N ILE A 53 -3.80 7.62 -1.22
CA ILE A 53 -3.44 6.71 -0.13
C ILE A 53 -2.04 7.01 0.42
N LYS A 54 -1.07 7.26 -0.48
CA LYS A 54 0.29 7.66 -0.10
C LYS A 54 0.27 8.96 0.71
N ARG A 55 -0.45 9.99 0.24
CA ARG A 55 -0.60 11.27 0.93
C ARG A 55 -1.22 11.11 2.32
N GLN A 56 -2.26 10.28 2.46
CA GLN A 56 -2.88 10.01 3.76
C GLN A 56 -1.93 9.30 4.74
N LYS A 57 -1.19 8.30 4.26
CA LYS A 57 -0.19 7.58 5.07
C LYS A 57 0.92 8.51 5.55
N GLU A 58 1.43 9.36 4.67
CA GLU A 58 2.46 10.35 4.99
C GLU A 58 1.95 11.40 5.97
N PHE A 59 0.74 11.93 5.76
CA PHE A 59 0.12 12.88 6.69
C PHE A 59 -0.01 12.29 8.09
N HIS A 60 -0.47 11.04 8.20
CA HIS A 60 -0.59 10.37 9.49
C HIS A 60 0.77 10.10 10.15
N LYS A 61 1.79 9.68 9.38
CA LYS A 61 3.16 9.50 9.89
C LYS A 61 3.73 10.82 10.40
N ASN A 62 3.53 11.90 9.65
CA ASN A 62 4.01 13.23 10.01
C ASN A 62 3.29 13.76 11.26
N ALA A 63 1.96 13.60 11.35
CA ALA A 63 1.19 13.97 12.54
C ALA A 63 1.69 13.24 13.80
N LYS A 64 2.02 11.95 13.71
CA LYS A 64 2.63 11.20 14.81
C LYS A 64 3.97 11.78 15.23
N ASN A 65 4.83 12.10 14.27
CA ASN A 65 6.15 12.67 14.54
C ASN A 65 6.06 14.06 15.19
N VAL A 66 5.19 14.93 14.66
CA VAL A 66 4.92 16.26 15.23
C VAL A 66 4.37 16.14 16.65
N ASN A 67 3.45 15.22 16.91
CA ASN A 67 2.90 15.00 18.25
C ASN A 67 3.95 14.44 19.22
N LYS A 68 4.83 13.55 18.74
CA LYS A 68 5.96 13.03 19.53
C LYS A 68 6.91 14.16 19.91
N PHE A 69 7.29 15.00 18.95
CA PHE A 69 8.15 16.16 19.17
C PHE A 69 7.51 17.17 20.13
N LYS A 70 6.24 17.55 19.91
CA LYS A 70 5.50 18.44 20.82
C LYS A 70 5.42 17.89 22.24
N LYS A 71 5.26 16.57 22.41
CA LYS A 71 5.29 15.93 23.73
C LYS A 71 6.67 16.00 24.38
N MET A 72 7.74 15.80 23.62
CA MET A 72 9.12 15.98 24.12
C MET A 72 9.36 17.42 24.56
N MET A 73 9.09 18.40 23.69
CA MET A 73 9.26 19.83 24.00
C MET A 73 8.45 20.28 25.21
N LYS A 74 7.20 19.82 25.36
CA LYS A 74 6.38 20.14 26.55
C LYS A 74 6.96 19.59 27.84
N ARG A 75 7.73 18.50 27.78
CA ARG A 75 8.35 17.87 28.96
C ARG A 75 9.70 18.48 29.29
N GLU A 76 10.43 18.95 28.30
CA GLU A 76 11.68 19.71 28.50
C GLU A 76 11.43 21.08 29.15
N ASN A 77 10.29 21.71 28.85
CA ASN A 77 9.87 22.97 29.47
C ASN A 77 9.19 22.79 30.85
N GLN A 78 9.20 21.59 31.43
CA GLN A 78 8.76 21.34 32.81
C GLN A 78 9.99 21.15 33.70
N PRO A 79 10.03 21.69 34.93
CA PRO A 79 11.15 21.47 35.84
C PRO A 79 11.28 19.98 36.17
N ASN A 80 12.52 19.47 36.09
CA ASN A 80 12.92 18.07 36.22
C ASN A 80 12.26 17.34 37.40
N ASP A 81 11.29 16.48 37.12
CA ASP A 81 10.86 15.40 38.01
C ASP A 81 11.59 14.11 37.58
N PRO A 82 12.49 13.54 38.40
CA PRO A 82 13.31 12.38 38.04
C PRO A 82 12.49 11.13 37.65
N ALA A 83 11.21 11.06 38.03
CA ALA A 83 10.28 10.00 37.60
C ALA A 83 10.00 10.01 36.08
N LEU A 84 10.16 11.16 35.40
CA LEU A 84 9.97 11.28 33.96
C LEU A 84 11.18 10.78 33.15
N ALA A 85 12.39 10.91 33.69
CA ALA A 85 13.62 10.39 33.09
C ALA A 85 13.64 8.85 33.12
N GLN A 86 13.16 8.24 34.21
CA GLN A 86 12.99 6.79 34.33
C GLN A 86 11.95 6.25 33.34
N ARG A 87 10.83 6.96 33.15
CA ARG A 87 9.86 6.65 32.07
C ARG A 87 10.46 6.81 30.67
N LEU A 88 11.42 7.71 30.45
CA LEU A 88 12.09 7.87 29.16
C LEU A 88 12.93 6.64 28.82
N ILE A 89 13.66 6.12 29.80
CA ILE A 89 14.42 4.87 29.70
C ILE A 89 13.45 3.68 29.55
N GLU A 90 12.33 3.64 30.28
CA GLU A 90 11.32 2.57 30.12
C GLU A 90 10.55 2.65 28.79
N ASN A 91 10.25 3.82 28.22
CA ASN A 91 9.58 3.90 26.92
C ASN A 91 10.53 3.64 25.73
N LEU A 92 11.84 3.79 25.93
CA LEU A 92 12.87 3.30 25.00
C LEU A 92 13.10 1.79 25.22
N ASN A 93 13.15 1.33 26.47
CA ASN A 93 13.40 -0.05 26.88
C ASN A 93 12.16 -0.95 26.85
N GLU A 94 10.93 -0.48 26.73
CA GLU A 94 9.76 -1.33 26.44
C GLU A 94 9.84 -1.93 25.03
N THR A 95 10.71 -1.35 24.18
CA THR A 95 11.16 -1.98 22.93
C THR A 95 12.32 -2.96 23.10
N GLU A 96 12.99 -3.03 24.26
CA GLU A 96 14.19 -3.85 24.51
C GLU A 96 14.14 -4.79 25.74
N GLY A 97 13.12 -4.67 26.60
CA GLY A 97 13.10 -5.17 27.97
C GLY A 97 12.37 -6.51 28.19
N ASP A 98 12.17 -7.31 27.15
CA ASP A 98 11.57 -8.66 27.27
C ASP A 98 12.62 -9.78 27.12
N LYS A 99 13.83 -9.56 27.67
CA LYS A 99 14.99 -10.44 27.42
C LYS A 99 15.38 -11.36 28.56
N GLU A 100 14.53 -11.61 29.55
CA GLU A 100 14.89 -12.53 30.65
C GLU A 100 14.09 -13.84 30.78
N LYS A 101 13.11 -14.13 29.91
CA LYS A 101 12.33 -15.37 30.01
C LYS A 101 12.52 -16.42 28.92
N ASP A 102 13.50 -16.26 28.02
CA ASP A 102 13.54 -17.07 26.81
C ASP A 102 14.92 -17.68 26.49
N LYS A 103 15.46 -18.55 27.36
CA LYS A 103 16.67 -19.33 26.99
C LYS A 103 16.34 -20.56 26.15
N GLY A 104 15.07 -21.00 26.11
CA GLY A 104 14.59 -22.18 25.38
C GLY A 104 14.14 -21.91 23.94
N GLU A 105 13.41 -20.83 23.65
CA GLU A 105 12.98 -20.49 22.28
C GLU A 105 14.05 -19.74 21.49
N ARG A 106 15.03 -19.10 22.16
CA ARG A 106 16.18 -18.45 21.47
C ARG A 106 16.99 -19.38 20.60
N ARG A 107 17.07 -20.68 20.92
CA ARG A 107 17.73 -21.66 20.05
C ARG A 107 16.91 -21.96 18.80
N ARG A 108 15.58 -21.99 18.90
CA ARG A 108 14.67 -22.23 17.76
C ARG A 108 14.50 -21.01 16.85
N LYS A 109 14.64 -19.78 17.38
CA LYS A 109 14.57 -18.54 16.58
C LYS A 109 15.81 -18.29 15.71
N LYS A 110 16.99 -18.81 16.10
CA LYS A 110 18.24 -18.64 15.33
C LYS A 110 18.22 -19.36 13.98
N ASP A 111 17.49 -20.47 13.88
CA ASP A 111 17.38 -21.21 12.61
C ASP A 111 16.34 -20.61 11.64
N SER A 112 15.47 -19.70 12.13
CA SER A 112 14.42 -19.05 11.33
C SER A 112 14.75 -17.64 10.84
N ALA A 113 15.83 -17.05 11.39
CA ALA A 113 16.25 -15.70 11.05
C ALA A 113 17.17 -15.77 9.85
N PHE A 114 16.60 -15.72 8.64
CA PHE A 114 17.36 -15.28 7.46
C PHE A 114 18.17 -14.04 7.86
N SER A 115 19.48 -14.07 7.61
CA SER A 115 20.33 -12.93 7.96
C SER A 115 19.73 -11.69 7.29
N LEU A 116 19.67 -10.56 8.00
CA LEU A 116 19.17 -9.30 7.47
C LEU A 116 19.82 -8.95 6.11
N GLU A 117 21.08 -9.38 5.95
CA GLU A 117 21.86 -9.27 4.74
C GLU A 117 21.34 -10.13 3.58
N GLU A 118 20.87 -11.36 3.85
CA GLU A 118 20.30 -12.26 2.84
C GLU A 118 18.96 -11.75 2.32
N LEU A 119 18.13 -11.17 3.19
CA LEU A 119 16.89 -10.50 2.78
C LEU A 119 17.19 -9.30 1.88
N TYR A 120 18.22 -8.52 2.22
CA TYR A 120 18.63 -7.37 1.41
C TYR A 120 19.15 -7.80 0.04
N LYS A 121 20.01 -8.82 -0.02
CA LYS A 121 20.53 -9.41 -1.26
C LYS A 121 19.40 -9.93 -2.15
N LYS A 122 18.47 -10.72 -1.61
CA LYS A 122 17.30 -11.23 -2.35
C LYS A 122 16.44 -10.10 -2.94
N THR A 123 16.12 -9.07 -2.16
CA THR A 123 15.28 -7.96 -2.67
C THR A 123 15.95 -7.15 -3.77
N ASN A 124 17.28 -7.03 -3.77
CA ASN A 124 18.01 -6.35 -4.85
C ASN A 124 18.08 -7.23 -6.09
N GLU A 125 18.36 -8.52 -5.94
CA GLU A 125 18.38 -9.48 -7.05
C GLU A 125 17.03 -9.56 -7.78
N GLU A 126 15.92 -9.56 -7.04
CA GLU A 126 14.57 -9.55 -7.61
C GLU A 126 14.29 -8.26 -8.38
N LYS A 127 14.68 -7.10 -7.83
CA LYS A 127 14.53 -5.81 -8.52
C LYS A 127 15.37 -5.73 -9.79
N GLU A 128 16.60 -6.25 -9.78
CA GLU A 128 17.46 -6.27 -10.96
C GLU A 128 16.95 -7.23 -12.04
N LYS A 129 16.38 -8.37 -11.65
CA LYS A 129 15.72 -9.29 -12.58
C LYS A 129 14.49 -8.63 -13.20
N GLU A 130 13.65 -7.99 -12.39
CA GLU A 130 12.47 -7.27 -12.89
C GLU A 130 12.85 -6.12 -13.84
N ARG A 131 13.94 -5.38 -13.54
CA ARG A 131 14.46 -4.36 -14.47
C ARG A 131 14.90 -4.95 -15.79
N ARG A 132 15.64 -6.07 -15.77
CA ARG A 132 16.09 -6.76 -16.98
C ARG A 132 14.92 -7.30 -17.82
N GLU A 133 13.91 -7.89 -17.19
CA GLU A 133 12.72 -8.38 -17.89
C GLU A 133 11.92 -7.24 -18.53
N ARG A 134 11.75 -6.12 -17.81
CA ARG A 134 11.09 -4.93 -18.37
C ARG A 134 11.89 -4.34 -19.53
N GLU A 135 13.21 -4.26 -19.41
CA GLU A 135 14.07 -3.76 -20.49
C GLU A 135 14.04 -4.69 -21.71
N ALA A 136 14.01 -6.01 -21.52
CA ALA A 136 13.84 -6.97 -22.61
C ALA A 136 12.49 -6.81 -23.31
N ALA A 137 11.40 -6.70 -22.55
CA ALA A 137 10.07 -6.47 -23.10
C ALA A 137 9.97 -5.14 -23.87
N LEU A 138 10.64 -4.09 -23.39
CA LEU A 138 10.71 -2.81 -24.07
C LEU A 138 11.53 -2.89 -25.36
N ARG A 139 12.63 -3.65 -25.39
CA ARG A 139 13.43 -3.85 -26.62
C ARG A 139 12.64 -4.58 -27.69
N ILE A 140 11.93 -5.65 -27.34
CA ILE A 140 11.07 -6.38 -28.28
C ILE A 140 10.02 -5.44 -28.90
N LYS A 141 9.32 -4.67 -28.05
CA LYS A 141 8.33 -3.70 -28.53
C LYS A 141 8.95 -2.62 -29.43
N LYS A 142 10.14 -2.12 -29.09
CA LYS A 142 10.86 -1.15 -29.91
C LYS A 142 11.20 -1.73 -31.29
N GLU A 143 11.76 -2.93 -31.33
CA GLU A 143 12.09 -3.60 -32.59
C GLU A 143 10.86 -3.83 -33.48
N GLU A 144 9.72 -4.21 -32.89
CA GLU A 144 8.45 -4.33 -33.62
C GLU A 144 8.00 -2.99 -34.20
N THR A 145 8.06 -1.92 -33.41
CA THR A 145 7.69 -0.57 -33.87
C THR A 145 8.62 -0.06 -34.97
N GLU A 146 9.93 -0.27 -34.83
CA GLU A 146 10.93 0.14 -35.82
C GLU A 146 10.76 -0.64 -37.14
N LYS A 147 10.47 -1.95 -37.08
CA LYS A 147 10.16 -2.74 -38.28
C LYS A 147 8.89 -2.24 -38.97
N ALA A 148 7.84 -1.93 -38.21
CA ALA A 148 6.60 -1.38 -38.77
C ALA A 148 6.81 0.01 -39.37
N GLU A 149 7.60 0.86 -38.72
CA GLU A 149 7.94 2.20 -39.20
C GLU A 149 8.82 2.13 -40.46
N ALA A 150 9.83 1.26 -40.49
CA ALA A 150 10.67 1.03 -41.66
C ALA A 150 9.83 0.59 -42.88
N ARG A 151 8.86 -0.31 -42.68
CA ARG A 151 7.90 -0.72 -43.74
C ARG A 151 7.07 0.47 -44.22
N ARG A 152 6.53 1.28 -43.31
CA ARG A 152 5.75 2.49 -43.65
C ARG A 152 6.60 3.51 -44.41
N LYS A 153 7.84 3.73 -43.99
CA LYS A 153 8.78 4.67 -44.63
C LYS A 153 9.15 4.21 -46.03
N ALA A 154 9.48 2.93 -46.21
CA ALA A 154 9.80 2.37 -47.53
C ALA A 154 8.59 2.44 -48.49
N MET A 155 7.38 2.14 -48.01
CA MET A 155 6.16 2.29 -48.81
C MET A 155 5.92 3.75 -49.19
N ARG A 156 6.04 4.68 -48.22
CA ARG A 156 5.89 6.12 -48.44
C ARG A 156 6.92 6.66 -49.44
N GLU A 157 8.16 6.22 -49.36
CA GLU A 157 9.22 6.61 -50.30
C GLU A 157 8.88 6.19 -51.73
N LYS A 158 8.42 4.95 -51.92
CA LYS A 158 7.93 4.49 -53.24
C LYS A 158 6.76 5.32 -53.75
N MET A 159 5.82 5.70 -52.88
CA MET A 159 4.66 6.53 -53.24
C MET A 159 5.00 7.95 -53.65
N PHE A 160 6.09 8.51 -53.12
CA PHE A 160 6.54 9.86 -53.46
C PHE A 160 7.42 9.92 -54.71
N LYS A 161 7.79 8.78 -55.30
CA LYS A 161 8.51 8.78 -56.58
C LYS A 161 7.65 9.41 -57.68
N LYS A 162 8.27 10.32 -58.44
CA LYS A 162 7.65 11.07 -59.53
C LYS A 162 8.33 10.77 -60.86
N THR A 163 7.57 10.82 -61.94
CA THR A 163 8.06 10.78 -63.31
C THR A 163 8.73 12.10 -63.69
N ARG A 164 9.36 12.15 -64.86
CA ARG A 164 10.01 13.37 -65.38
C ARG A 164 9.08 14.60 -65.43
N LYS A 165 7.77 14.39 -65.62
CA LYS A 165 6.75 15.45 -65.65
C LYS A 165 6.16 15.77 -64.26
N GLY A 166 6.73 15.22 -63.18
CA GLY A 166 6.28 15.46 -61.80
C GLY A 166 5.06 14.64 -61.37
N GLN A 167 4.48 13.85 -62.27
CA GLN A 167 3.38 12.95 -61.93
C GLN A 167 3.88 11.79 -61.07
N PRO A 168 3.10 11.30 -60.11
CA PRO A 168 3.45 10.14 -59.31
C PRO A 168 3.62 8.89 -60.18
N VAL A 169 4.62 8.06 -59.87
CA VAL A 169 4.91 6.84 -60.64
C VAL A 169 3.79 5.81 -60.41
N MET A 170 2.99 5.55 -61.45
CA MET A 170 1.80 4.69 -61.37
C MET A 170 2.10 3.24 -60.98
N LYS A 171 3.28 2.71 -61.34
CA LYS A 171 3.73 1.36 -60.95
C LYS A 171 3.56 1.12 -59.44
N TYR A 172 4.12 2.00 -58.60
CA TYR A 172 4.09 1.83 -57.15
C TYR A 172 2.70 2.05 -56.55
N ARG A 173 1.87 2.89 -57.18
CA ARG A 173 0.48 3.11 -56.74
C ARG A 173 -0.40 1.90 -56.99
N ILE A 174 -0.29 1.32 -58.19
CA ILE A 174 -1.02 0.11 -58.55
C ILE A 174 -0.60 -1.06 -57.66
N GLU A 175 0.71 -1.26 -57.44
CA GLU A 175 1.24 -2.27 -56.52
C GLU A 175 0.59 -2.19 -55.13
N HIS A 176 0.46 -0.98 -54.56
CA HIS A 176 -0.16 -0.81 -53.25
C HIS A 176 -1.67 -1.06 -53.26
N LEU A 177 -2.39 -0.61 -54.28
CA LEU A 177 -3.83 -0.90 -54.40
C LEU A 177 -4.06 -2.41 -54.44
N LEU A 178 -3.27 -3.14 -55.23
CA LEU A 178 -3.31 -4.60 -55.28
C LEU A 178 -2.96 -5.25 -53.93
N GLU A 179 -1.92 -4.76 -53.24
CA GLU A 179 -1.56 -5.24 -51.90
C GLU A 179 -2.69 -5.00 -50.89
N THR A 180 -3.38 -3.86 -50.94
CA THR A 180 -4.50 -3.56 -50.05
C THR A 180 -5.73 -4.43 -50.32
N ILE A 181 -6.03 -4.73 -51.59
CA ILE A 181 -7.12 -5.63 -51.97
C ILE A 181 -6.81 -7.05 -51.47
N ASN A 182 -5.62 -7.58 -51.79
CA ASN A 182 -5.19 -8.90 -51.33
C ASN A 182 -5.16 -9.01 -49.80
N ALA A 183 -4.81 -7.94 -49.09
CA ALA A 183 -4.81 -7.92 -47.63
C ALA A 183 -6.23 -7.84 -47.03
N ALA A 184 -7.19 -7.28 -47.76
CA ALA A 184 -8.61 -7.30 -47.39
C ALA A 184 -9.20 -8.71 -47.59
N ASP A 185 -8.92 -9.34 -48.73
CA ASP A 185 -9.41 -10.69 -49.06
C ASP A 185 -8.86 -11.77 -48.12
N LYS A 186 -7.64 -11.60 -47.60
CA LYS A 186 -7.04 -12.52 -46.61
C LYS A 186 -7.58 -12.35 -45.19
N LYS A 187 -8.33 -11.28 -44.92
CA LYS A 187 -8.91 -10.98 -43.60
C LYS A 187 -10.39 -11.33 -43.51
N SER A 188 -11.06 -11.53 -44.64
CA SER A 188 -12.40 -12.15 -44.73
C SER A 188 -12.29 -13.67 -44.65
#